data_AF-A0A9E0TR60-F1
#
_entry.id   AF-A0A9E0TR60-F1
#
_cell.length_a   1.000
_cell.length_b   1.000
_cell.length_c   1.000
_cell.angle_alpha   90.00
_cell.angle_beta   90.00
_cell.angle_gamma   90.00
#
_symmetry.space_group_name_H-M   'P 1'
#
loop_
_entity.id
_entity.type
_entity.pdbx_description
1 polymer ?
#
loop_
_entity_poly.entity_id
_entity_poly.type
_entity_poly.pdbx_seq_one_letter_code
_entity_poly.pdbx_strand_id
1 'polypeptide(L)'
;MWEVEPPDERPRLRDDEVMGSAFGAYPWDGWEKYAVAQGVPAELAALGRAVIREAWQHGWDEALRSLCGWRDDGRRMLRLAQRNPGLAQKRWSRLLDTDGGRYDPATGRVL
;
A
#
# COMPACT_ATOMS: atom_id res chain seq x y z
N MET A 1 -18.73 25.86 4.77
CA MET A 1 -17.42 25.26 4.46
C MET A 1 -17.39 23.98 5.29
N TRP A 2 -17.63 22.82 4.69
CA TRP A 2 -17.70 21.57 5.44
C TRP A 2 -16.27 21.05 5.57
N GLU A 3 -15.66 21.22 6.74
CA GLU A 3 -14.44 20.52 7.09
C GLU A 3 -14.80 19.03 7.20
N VAL A 4 -14.33 18.26 6.22
CA VAL A 4 -14.41 16.80 6.29
C VAL A 4 -13.36 16.42 7.33
N GLU A 5 -13.80 16.06 8.54
CA GLU A 5 -12.88 15.51 9.53
C GLU A 5 -12.14 14.32 8.90
N PRO A 6 -10.80 14.27 8.99
CA PRO A 6 -10.06 13.14 8.46
C PRO A 6 -10.58 11.87 9.14
N PRO A 7 -10.76 10.76 8.40
CA PRO A 7 -11.23 9.53 9.00
C PRO A 7 -10.32 9.16 10.16
N ASP A 8 -10.88 9.19 11.37
CA ASP A 8 -10.17 8.99 12.64
C ASP A 8 -9.70 7.53 12.79
N GLU A 9 -10.24 6.65 11.95
CA GLU A 9 -9.94 5.23 12.01
C GLU A 9 -8.67 4.88 11.21
N ARG A 10 -7.66 4.41 11.95
CA ARG A 10 -6.45 3.84 11.36
C ARG A 10 -6.84 2.66 10.45
N PRO A 11 -6.18 2.52 9.28
CA PRO A 11 -6.43 1.40 8.39
C PRO A 11 -6.22 0.07 9.11
N ARG A 12 -7.01 -0.95 8.73
CA ARG A 12 -6.89 -2.32 9.25
C ARG A 12 -6.61 -3.27 8.09
N LEU A 13 -5.33 -3.54 7.84
CA LEU A 13 -4.91 -4.38 6.71
C LEU A 13 -5.00 -5.85 7.11
N ARG A 14 -6.18 -6.46 6.95
CA ARG A 14 -6.48 -7.86 7.32
C ARG A 14 -7.32 -8.55 6.24
N ASP A 15 -7.18 -9.87 6.15
CA ASP A 15 -7.83 -10.66 5.08
C ASP A 15 -9.35 -10.67 5.18
N ASP A 16 -9.89 -10.78 6.41
CA ASP A 16 -11.31 -10.70 6.70
C ASP A 16 -11.92 -9.33 6.33
N GLU A 17 -11.19 -8.24 6.59
CA GLU A 17 -11.59 -6.89 6.20
C GLU A 17 -11.69 -6.75 4.67
N VAL A 18 -10.78 -7.37 3.89
CA VAL A 18 -10.88 -7.38 2.42
C VAL A 18 -12.14 -8.09 1.95
N MET A 19 -12.42 -9.28 2.49
CA MET A 19 -13.55 -10.10 2.05
C MET A 19 -14.91 -9.49 2.43
N GLY A 20 -14.96 -8.68 3.50
CA GLY A 20 -16.15 -7.94 3.92
C GLY A 20 -16.35 -6.57 3.25
N SER A 21 -15.38 -6.11 2.45
CA SER A 21 -15.39 -4.75 1.88
C SER A 21 -16.30 -4.61 0.66
N ALA A 22 -16.97 -3.46 0.55
CA ALA A 22 -17.57 -3.02 -0.69
C ALA A 22 -16.49 -2.56 -1.69
N PHE A 23 -16.81 -2.60 -2.99
CA PHE A 23 -15.92 -2.10 -4.03
C PHE A 23 -15.52 -0.64 -3.76
N GLY A 24 -14.21 -0.36 -3.73
CA GLY A 24 -13.65 0.97 -3.46
C GLY A 24 -13.61 1.38 -1.98
N ALA A 25 -13.93 0.46 -1.07
CA ALA A 25 -13.83 0.62 0.37
C ALA A 25 -12.87 -0.41 1.01
N TYR A 26 -11.89 -0.89 0.25
CA TYR A 26 -10.96 -1.91 0.72
C TYR A 26 -9.96 -1.33 1.73
N PRO A 27 -9.30 -2.19 2.54
CA PRO A 27 -8.29 -1.75 3.51
C PRO A 27 -7.17 -0.87 2.93
N TRP A 28 -6.74 -1.13 1.69
CA TRP A 28 -5.74 -0.30 1.00
C TRP A 28 -6.29 1.07 0.58
N ASP A 29 -7.59 1.19 0.27
CA ASP A 29 -8.24 2.48 0.01
C ASP A 29 -8.31 3.31 1.32
N GLY A 30 -8.56 2.64 2.44
CA GLY A 30 -8.46 3.24 3.78
C GLY A 30 -7.04 3.73 4.09
N TRP A 31 -6.02 2.92 3.77
CA TRP A 31 -4.63 3.32 3.98
C TRP A 31 -4.24 4.54 3.13
N GLU A 32 -4.67 4.61 1.87
CA GLU A 32 -4.43 5.79 1.01
C GLU A 32 -4.96 7.07 1.63
N LYS A 33 -6.25 7.08 2.00
CA LYS A 33 -6.92 8.22 2.62
C LYS A 33 -6.21 8.65 3.90
N TYR A 34 -5.86 7.66 4.74
CA TYR A 34 -5.12 7.90 5.96
C TYR A 34 -3.72 8.49 5.69
N ALA A 35 -2.96 7.94 4.73
CA ALA A 35 -1.63 8.44 4.40
C ALA A 35 -1.66 9.88 3.89
N VAL A 36 -2.64 10.23 3.04
CA VAL A 36 -2.85 11.62 2.58
C VAL A 36 -3.17 12.54 3.75
N ALA A 37 -4.08 12.15 4.65
CA ALA A 37 -4.41 12.92 5.86
C ALA A 37 -3.19 13.12 6.78
N GLN A 38 -2.21 12.21 6.73
CA GLN A 38 -0.95 12.28 7.48
C GLN A 38 0.18 12.99 6.72
N GLY A 39 -0.12 13.69 5.62
CA GLY A 39 0.81 14.52 4.88
C GLY A 39 1.68 13.80 3.85
N VAL A 40 1.37 12.55 3.50
CA VAL A 40 2.02 11.88 2.35
C VAL A 40 1.47 12.48 1.05
N PRO A 41 2.32 12.84 0.06
CA PRO A 41 1.85 13.30 -1.25
C PRO A 41 0.88 12.30 -1.89
N ALA A 42 -0.21 12.80 -2.49
CA ALA A 42 -1.29 11.96 -3.00
C ALA A 42 -0.82 10.88 -3.99
N GLU A 43 0.08 11.22 -4.92
CA GLU A 43 0.63 10.25 -5.87
C GLU A 43 1.43 9.14 -5.19
N LEU A 44 2.17 9.47 -4.12
CA LEU A 44 2.94 8.49 -3.37
C LEU A 44 2.02 7.61 -2.50
N ALA A 45 0.95 8.17 -1.94
CA ALA A 45 -0.09 7.41 -1.24
C ALA A 45 -0.82 6.46 -2.22
N ALA A 46 -1.15 6.90 -3.43
CA ALA A 46 -1.75 6.06 -4.46
C ALA A 46 -0.82 4.90 -4.87
N LEU A 47 0.50 5.17 -4.97
CA LEU A 47 1.50 4.13 -5.23
C LEU A 47 1.57 3.11 -4.07
N GLY A 48 1.58 3.58 -2.82
CA GLY A 48 1.58 2.71 -1.65
C GLY A 48 0.32 1.84 -1.58
N ARG A 49 -0.86 2.42 -1.86
CA ARG A 49 -2.13 1.70 -2.01
C ARG A 49 -2.02 0.57 -3.04
N ALA A 50 -1.47 0.86 -4.21
CA ALA A 50 -1.32 -0.13 -5.27
C ALA A 50 -0.45 -1.31 -4.79
N VAL A 51 0.67 -1.05 -4.13
CA VAL A 51 1.53 -2.11 -3.56
C VAL A 51 0.79 -2.97 -2.54
N ILE A 52 0.02 -2.37 -1.63
CA ILE A 52 -0.76 -3.12 -0.63
C ILE A 52 -1.77 -4.05 -1.31
N ARG A 53 -2.48 -3.53 -2.33
CA ARG A 53 -3.46 -4.29 -3.11
C ARG A 53 -2.81 -5.46 -3.86
N GLU A 54 -1.74 -5.22 -4.62
CA GLU A 54 -1.10 -6.27 -5.43
C GLU A 54 -0.50 -7.37 -4.55
N ALA A 55 0.07 -7.01 -3.40
CA ALA A 55 0.58 -7.99 -2.43
C ALA A 55 -0.49 -8.99 -1.99
N TRP A 56 -1.75 -8.56 -1.91
CA TRP A 56 -2.89 -9.43 -1.60
C TRP A 56 -3.43 -10.15 -2.83
N GLN A 57 -3.74 -9.41 -3.89
CA GLN A 57 -4.39 -9.93 -5.09
C GLN A 57 -3.55 -10.99 -5.81
N HIS A 58 -2.23 -10.81 -5.81
CA HIS A 58 -1.31 -11.74 -6.44
C HIS A 58 -0.77 -12.77 -5.44
N GLY A 59 -1.18 -12.74 -4.18
CA GLY A 59 -0.73 -13.68 -3.15
C GLY A 59 0.78 -13.69 -3.00
N TRP A 60 1.38 -12.51 -2.84
CA TRP A 60 2.82 -12.42 -2.52
C TRP A 60 3.11 -13.14 -1.21
N ASP A 61 4.34 -13.59 -1.03
CA ASP A 61 4.72 -14.30 0.19
C ASP A 61 4.55 -13.44 1.45
N GLU A 62 4.55 -14.10 2.59
CA GLU A 62 4.31 -13.48 3.89
C GLU A 62 5.36 -12.40 4.26
N ALA A 63 6.60 -12.54 3.78
CA ALA A 63 7.64 -11.56 4.03
C ALA A 63 7.35 -10.26 3.25
N LEU A 64 6.96 -10.38 1.99
CA LEU A 64 6.54 -9.26 1.15
C LEU A 64 5.25 -8.62 1.65
N ARG A 65 4.23 -9.42 2.01
CA ARG A 65 3.00 -8.90 2.62
C ARG A 65 3.30 -8.11 3.89
N SER A 66 4.21 -8.60 4.74
CA SER A 66 4.66 -7.86 5.93
C SER A 66 5.30 -6.50 5.59
N LEU A 67 6.10 -6.42 4.52
CA LEU A 67 6.68 -5.15 4.06
C LEU A 67 5.61 -4.20 3.49
N CYS A 68 4.54 -4.75 2.94
CA CYS A 68 3.39 -4.04 2.39
C CYS A 68 2.31 -3.76 3.44
N GLY A 69 2.67 -3.71 4.72
CA GLY A 69 1.77 -3.24 5.77
C GLY A 69 0.82 -4.28 6.37
N TRP A 70 0.73 -5.49 5.82
CA TRP A 70 -0.21 -6.52 6.30
C TRP A 70 0.03 -6.99 7.74
N ARG A 71 1.25 -6.75 8.29
CA ARG A 71 1.58 -7.06 9.69
C ARG A 71 1.53 -5.86 10.64
N ASP A 72 1.41 -4.65 10.13
CA ASP A 72 1.49 -3.45 10.97
C ASP A 72 0.55 -2.32 10.56
N ASP A 73 -0.47 -2.63 9.78
CA ASP A 73 -1.48 -1.69 9.29
C ASP A 73 -0.86 -0.56 8.47
N GLY A 74 0.21 -0.88 7.75
CA GLY A 74 0.93 0.05 6.89
C GLY A 74 1.70 1.14 7.64
N ARG A 75 1.90 1.00 8.97
CA ARG A 75 2.63 1.99 9.79
C ARG A 75 4.08 2.16 9.34
N ARG A 76 4.77 1.07 8.96
CA ARG A 76 6.14 1.17 8.40
C ARG A 76 6.16 1.85 7.04
N MET A 77 5.18 1.56 6.17
CA MET A 77 5.06 2.22 4.87
C MET A 77 4.83 3.72 5.02
N LEU A 78 3.92 4.12 5.90
CA LEU A 78 3.64 5.53 6.21
C LEU A 78 4.90 6.25 6.69
N ARG A 79 5.60 5.69 7.69
CA ARG A 79 6.85 6.27 8.20
C ARG A 79 7.93 6.40 7.13
N LEU A 80 8.02 5.42 6.22
CA LEU A 80 8.98 5.48 5.11
C LEU A 80 8.65 6.63 4.16
N ALA A 81 7.39 6.77 3.75
CA ALA A 81 6.95 7.84 2.85
C ALA A 81 7.15 9.24 3.47
N GLN A 82 6.87 9.39 4.77
CA GLN A 82 7.06 10.67 5.47
C GLN A 82 8.55 11.04 5.62
N ARG A 83 9.41 10.06 5.92
CA ARG A 83 10.84 10.31 6.19
C ARG A 83 11.69 10.38 4.92
N ASN A 84 11.35 9.58 3.92
CA ASN A 84 12.13 9.47 2.68
C ASN A 84 11.21 9.09 1.50
N PRO A 85 10.46 10.06 0.95
CA PRO A 85 9.49 9.80 -0.11
C PRO A 85 10.13 9.24 -1.38
N GLY A 86 11.34 9.68 -1.74
CA GLY A 86 12.06 9.15 -2.91
C GLY A 86 12.44 7.68 -2.76
N LEU A 87 12.88 7.25 -1.57
CA LEU A 87 13.15 5.84 -1.29
C LEU A 87 11.87 5.00 -1.28
N ALA A 88 10.78 5.55 -0.73
CA ALA A 88 9.47 4.90 -0.77
C ALA A 88 9.04 4.64 -2.21
N GLN A 89 9.05 5.68 -3.05
CA GLN A 89 8.70 5.61 -4.46
C GLN A 89 9.53 4.54 -5.18
N LYS A 90 10.86 4.61 -5.08
CA LYS A 90 11.76 3.65 -5.74
C LYS A 90 11.47 2.20 -5.34
N ARG A 91 11.25 1.93 -4.04
CA ARG A 91 11.00 0.57 -3.55
C ARG A 91 9.64 0.06 -3.99
N TRP A 92 8.62 0.90 -3.89
CA TRP A 92 7.25 0.55 -4.23
C TRP A 92 7.06 0.34 -5.73
N SER A 93 7.60 1.23 -6.56
CA SER A 93 7.65 1.02 -8.01
C SER A 93 8.35 -0.28 -8.36
N ARG A 94 9.51 -0.57 -7.76
CA ARG A 94 10.21 -1.85 -8.03
C ARG A 94 9.35 -3.07 -7.69
N LEU A 95 8.62 -3.05 -6.57
CA LEU A 95 7.73 -4.16 -6.20
C LEU A 95 6.62 -4.37 -7.22
N LEU A 96 6.03 -3.28 -7.75
CA LEU A 96 5.01 -3.37 -8.80
C LEU A 96 5.61 -3.84 -10.13
N ASP A 97 6.75 -3.27 -10.54
CA ASP A 97 7.43 -3.62 -11.79
C ASP A 97 7.83 -5.10 -11.86
N THR A 98 8.12 -5.72 -10.71
CA THR A 98 8.53 -7.12 -10.65
C THR A 98 7.44 -8.06 -10.13
N ASP A 99 6.22 -7.60 -9.88
CA ASP A 99 5.18 -8.34 -9.15
C ASP A 99 5.71 -9.07 -7.91
N GLY A 100 6.30 -8.33 -6.97
CA GLY A 100 6.89 -8.92 -5.76
C GLY A 100 8.16 -9.72 -6.02
N GLY A 101 8.76 -9.62 -7.22
CA GLY A 101 10.00 -10.32 -7.59
C GLY A 101 9.77 -11.57 -8.42
N ARG A 102 8.56 -11.77 -8.92
CA ARG A 102 8.22 -12.84 -9.86
C ARG A 102 8.65 -12.56 -11.29
N TYR A 103 8.83 -11.31 -11.67
CA TYR A 103 9.23 -10.94 -13.03
C TYR A 103 10.54 -10.16 -13.08
N ASP A 104 11.31 -10.40 -14.14
CA ASP A 104 12.39 -9.52 -14.58
C ASP A 104 11.78 -8.31 -15.31
N PRO A 105 11.95 -7.09 -14.80
CA PRO A 105 11.34 -5.92 -15.42
C PRO A 105 12.03 -5.51 -16.74
N ALA A 106 13.24 -6.01 -17.03
CA ALA A 106 13.91 -5.77 -18.30
C ALA A 106 13.39 -6.66 -19.44
N THR A 107 12.90 -7.86 -19.11
CA THR A 107 12.51 -8.88 -20.10
C THR A 107 11.05 -9.30 -20.02
N GLY A 108 10.35 -8.96 -18.94
CA GLY A 108 8.97 -9.37 -18.66
C GLY A 108 8.81 -10.87 -18.36
N ARG A 109 9.92 -11.61 -18.19
CA ARG A 109 9.90 -13.06 -17.95
C ARG A 109 9.80 -13.37 -16.47
N VAL A 110 9.21 -14.52 -16.15
CA VAL A 110 9.18 -15.05 -14.78
C VAL A 110 10.61 -15.41 -14.33
N LEU A 111 10.96 -15.04 -13.10
CA LEU A 111 12.24 -15.35 -12.44
C LEU A 111 12.29 -16.75 -11.83
#